data_AF-A0A7X6NYY8-F1
#
_entry.id   AF-A0A7X6NYY8-F1
#
_cell.length_a   1.000
_cell.length_b   1.000
_cell.length_c   1.000
_cell.angle_alpha   90.00
_cell.angle_beta   90.00
_cell.angle_gamma   90.00
#
_symmetry.space_group_name_H-M   'P 1'
#
loop_
_entity.id
_entity.type
_entity.pdbx_description
1 polymer ?
#
loop_
_entity_poly.entity_id
_entity_poly.type
_entity_poly.pdbx_seq_one_letter_code
_entity_poly.pdbx_strand_id
1 'polypeptide(L)' 'MARLDYLEPLRNVRLFHGCTNKELEQVARLSDEVSIAEGHRIVEQGDFAREAFVILEGNAAVVLDNRAIAQL' A
#
# COMPACT_ATOMS: atom_id res chain seq x y z
N MET A 1 -4.76 12.82 -8.81
CA MET A 1 -3.58 12.34 -9.58
C MET A 1 -4.05 11.69 -10.86
N ALA A 2 -3.22 11.68 -11.91
CA ALA A 2 -3.49 10.85 -13.08
C ALA A 2 -3.22 9.39 -12.70
N ARG A 3 -3.99 8.44 -13.23
CA ARG A 3 -3.86 7.02 -12.85
C ARG A 3 -2.52 6.36 -13.23
N LEU A 4 -1.70 7.05 -14.02
CA LEU A 4 -0.31 6.67 -14.31
C LEU A 4 0.64 6.97 -13.14
N ASP A 5 0.27 7.88 -12.24
CA ASP A 5 1.09 8.28 -11.08
C ASP A 5 1.27 7.13 -10.07
N TYR A 6 0.43 6.09 -10.14
CA TYR A 6 0.54 4.89 -9.30
C TYR A 6 1.58 3.87 -9.78
N LEU A 7 2.12 4.03 -11.00
CA LEU A 7 3.12 3.11 -11.54
C LEU A 7 4.40 3.10 -10.71
N GLU A 8 4.92 4.28 -10.36
CA GLU A 8 6.17 4.41 -9.60
C GLU A 8 6.07 3.77 -8.20
N PRO A 9 5.03 4.05 -7.39
CA PRO A 9 4.81 3.32 -6.13
C PRO A 9 4.77 1.80 -6.31
N LEU A 10 4.04 1.30 -7.32
CA LEU A 10 3.95 -0.14 -7.58
C LEU A 10 5.29 -0.76 -8.01
N ARG A 11 6.12 -0.03 -8.77
CA ARG A 11 7.47 -0.49 -9.17
C ARG A 11 8.39 -0.70 -7.96
N ASN A 12 8.22 0.09 -6.91
CA ASN A 12 9.03 -0.01 -5.69
C ASN A 12 8.58 -1.14 -4.75
N VAL A 13 7.43 -1.76 -5.00
CA VAL A 13 6.95 -2.91 -4.24
C VAL A 13 7.63 -4.17 -4.77
N ARG A 14 8.41 -4.84 -3.91
CA ARG A 14 9.15 -6.08 -4.25
C ARG A 14 8.29 -7.15 -4.91
N LEU A 15 7.02 -7.27 -4.53
CA LEU A 15 6.08 -8.22 -5.10
C LEU A 15 5.90 -8.05 -6.62
N PHE A 16 6.05 -6.83 -7.14
CA PHE A 16 5.83 -6.50 -8.55
C PHE A 16 7.11 -6.25 -9.35
N HIS A 17 8.31 -6.54 -8.80
CA HIS A 17 9.58 -6.33 -9.51
C HIS A 17 9.70 -7.10 -10.84
N GLY A 18 8.98 -8.22 -11.00
CA GLY A 18 8.94 -8.99 -12.23
C GLY A 18 7.93 -8.50 -13.27
N CYS A 19 7.07 -7.54 -12.93
CA CYS A 19 6.03 -7.04 -13.81
C CYS A 19 6.57 -6.01 -14.80
N THR A 20 6.13 -6.12 -16.05
CA THR A 20 6.31 -5.10 -17.07
C THR A 20 5.44 -3.87 -16.78
N ASN A 21 5.75 -2.72 -17.38
CA ASN A 21 4.91 -1.51 -17.23
C ASN A 21 3.44 -1.75 -17.61
N LYS A 22 3.16 -2.58 -18.62
CA LYS A 22 1.79 -2.91 -19.02
C LYS A 22 1.04 -3.70 -17.95
N GLU A 23 1.72 -4.63 -17.28
CA GLU A 23 1.13 -5.41 -16.18
C GLU A 23 0.92 -4.54 -14.94
N LEU A 24 1.88 -3.65 -14.63
CA LEU A 24 1.72 -2.69 -13.54
C LEU A 24 0.57 -1.71 -13.79
N GLU A 25 0.38 -1.27 -15.03
CA GLU A 25 -0.81 -0.49 -15.38
C GLU A 25 -2.09 -1.29 -15.13
N GLN A 26 -2.12 -2.59 -15.44
CA GLN A 26 -3.29 -3.45 -15.17
C GLN A 26 -3.57 -3.52 -13.67
N VAL A 27 -2.55 -3.72 -12.84
CA VAL A 27 -2.68 -3.67 -11.38
C VAL A 27 -3.26 -2.32 -10.94
N ALA A 28 -2.69 -1.20 -11.42
CA ALA A 28 -3.17 0.14 -11.11
C ALA A 28 -4.62 0.41 -11.56
N ARG A 29 -5.17 -0.30 -12.56
CA ARG A 29 -6.60 -0.18 -12.92
C ARG A 29 -7.52 -0.97 -12.00
N LEU A 30 -7.00 -2.01 -11.35
CA LEU A 30 -7.75 -2.89 -10.44
C LEU A 30 -7.63 -2.44 -8.97
N SER A 31 -6.78 -1.48 -8.68
CA SER A 31 -6.60 -0.89 -7.36
C SER A 31 -7.52 0.30 -7.14
N ASP A 32 -7.98 0.46 -5.90
CA ASP A 32 -8.76 1.61 -5.44
C ASP A 32 -7.86 2.55 -4.60
N GLU A 33 -8.05 3.86 -4.77
CA GLU A 33 -7.44 4.86 -3.89
C GLU A 33 -8.36 5.08 -2.67
N VAL A 34 -7.78 5.01 -1.48
CA VAL A 34 -8.50 5.23 -0.22
C VAL A 34 -7.78 6.29 0.62
N SER A 35 -8.55 7.18 1.23
CA SER A 35 -8.03 8.16 2.19
C SER A 35 -8.37 7.70 3.60
N ILE A 36 -7.35 7.61 4.45
CA ILE A 36 -7.49 7.17 5.84
C ILE A 36 -7.06 8.33 6.74
N ALA A 37 -7.93 8.71 7.68
CA ALA A 37 -7.63 9.79 8.61
C ALA A 37 -6.62 9.35 9.67
N GLU A 38 -5.89 10.31 10.23
CA GLU A 38 -4.94 10.05 11.30
C GLU A 38 -5.60 9.30 12.48
N GLY A 39 -4.83 8.41 13.12
CA GLY A 39 -5.29 7.61 14.25
C GLY A 39 -6.18 6.41 13.88
N HIS A 40 -6.53 6.24 12.60
CA HIS A 40 -7.30 5.07 12.16
C HIS A 40 -6.39 3.86 11.94
N ARG A 41 -6.90 2.68 12.33
CA ARG A 41 -6.21 1.41 12.12
C ARG A 41 -6.45 0.95 10.68
N ILE A 42 -5.37 0.81 9.91
CA ILE A 42 -5.41 0.34 8.51
C ILE A 42 -5.55 -1.19 8.47
N VAL A 43 -4.74 -1.87 9.27
CA VAL A 43 -4.74 -3.34 9.42
C VAL A 43 -4.54 -3.71 10.90
N GLU A 44 -5.01 -4.89 11.30
CA GLU A 44 -4.86 -5.41 12.66
C GLU A 44 -4.06 -6.72 12.68
N GLN A 45 -3.23 -6.88 13.71
CA GLN A 45 -2.39 -8.06 13.86
C GLN A 45 -3.26 -9.29 14.17
N GLY A 46 -3.08 -10.35 13.39
CA GLY A 46 -3.81 -11.60 13.54
C GLY A 46 -5.09 -11.69 12.70
N ASP A 47 -5.50 -10.59 12.07
CA ASP A 47 -6.66 -10.59 11.19
C ASP A 47 -6.37 -11.29 9.86
N PHE A 48 -7.41 -11.92 9.33
CA PHE A 48 -7.37 -12.47 7.99
C PHE A 48 -7.54 -11.34 6.96
N ALA A 49 -6.45 -10.92 6.34
CA ALA A 49 -6.46 -9.89 5.32
C ALA A 49 -6.66 -10.46 3.91
N ARG A 50 -7.46 -9.76 3.10
CA ARG A 50 -7.63 -10.01 1.65
C ARG A 50 -7.10 -8.85 0.80
N GLU A 51 -6.59 -7.81 1.43
CA GLU A 51 -6.22 -6.55 0.83
C GLU A 51 -4.76 -6.21 1.16
N ALA A 52 -4.14 -5.42 0.30
CA ALA A 52 -2.80 -4.85 0.51
C ALA A 52 -2.85 -3.36 0.19
N PHE A 53 -2.09 -2.58 0.96
CA PHE A 53 -2.06 -1.13 0.84
C PHE A 53 -0.66 -0.66 0.44
N VAL A 54 -0.61 0.39 -0.38
CA VAL A 54 0.61 1.12 -0.72
C VAL A 54 0.38 2.56 -0.32
N ILE A 55 1.29 3.12 0.49
CA ILE A 55 1.20 4.51 0.93
C ILE A 55 1.63 5.40 -0.25
N LEU A 56 0.69 6.20 -0.75
CA LEU A 56 0.95 7.20 -1.79
C LEU A 56 1.40 8.53 -1.17
N GLU A 57 0.75 8.91 -0.07
CA GLU A 57 1.02 10.12 0.69
C GLU A 57 0.70 9.88 2.17
N GLY A 58 1.48 10.47 3.06
CA GLY A 58 1.36 10.31 4.50
C GLY A 58 2.34 9.29 5.07
N ASN A 59 2.11 8.90 6.33
CA ASN A 59 2.94 7.93 7.02
C ASN A 59 2.05 6.97 7.82
N ALA A 60 2.53 5.76 8.08
CA ALA A 60 1.86 4.79 8.93
C ALA A 60 2.81 4.23 10.00
N ALA A 61 2.32 4.09 11.23
CA ALA A 61 3.05 3.41 12.29
C ALA A 61 2.82 1.89 12.20
N VAL A 62 3.89 1.10 12.28
CA VAL A 62 3.82 -0.36 12.36
C VAL A 62 3.98 -0.77 13.82
N VAL A 63 2.96 -1.45 14.35
CA VAL A 63 2.90 -1.89 15.75
C VAL A 63 2.78 -3.41 15.79
N LEU A 64 3.65 -4.07 16.56
CA LEU A 64 3.63 -5.50 16.83
C LEU A 64 3.57 -5.71 18.34
N ASP A 65 2.59 -6.47 18.83
CA ASP A 65 2.40 -6.75 20.26
C ASP A 65 2.43 -5.48 21.13
N ASN A 66 1.67 -4.45 20.71
CA ASN A 66 1.59 -3.13 21.34
C ASN A 66 2.90 -2.31 21.37
N ARG A 67 3.91 -2.71 20.57
CA ARG A 67 5.17 -1.97 20.45
C ARG A 67 5.34 -1.44 19.03
N ALA A 68 5.63 -0.15 18.89
CA ALA A 68 6.02 0.45 17.61
C ALA A 68 7.39 -0.12 17.17
N ILE A 69 7.44 -0.65 15.95
CA ILE A 69 8.64 -1.29 15.38
C ILE A 69 9.17 -0.59 14.13
N ALA A 70 8.33 0.17 13.42
CA ALA A 70 8.71 0.93 12.24
C ALA A 70 7.72 2.06 11.95
N GLN A 71 8.15 2.96 11.06
CA GLN A 71 7.30 3.94 10.40
C GLN A 71 7.50 3.76 8.89
N LEU A 72 6.38 3.70 8.15
CA LEU A 72 6.33 3.62 6.70
C LEU A 72 5.95 4.98 6.12
#